data_AF-A0A4Y2RC92-F1
#
_entry.id   AF-A0A4Y2RC92-F1
#
_cell.length_a   1.000
_cell.length_b   1.000
_cell.length_c   1.000
_cell.angle_alpha   90.00
_cell.angle_beta   90.00
_cell.angle_gamma   90.00
#
_symmetry.space_group_name_H-M   'P 1'
#
loop_
_entity.id
_entity.type
_entity.pdbx_description
1 polymer ?
#
loop_
_entity_poly.entity_id
_entity_poly.type
_entity_poly.pdbx_seq_one_letter_code
_entity_poly.pdbx_strand_id
1 'polypeptide(L)'
;MQLCYQRWVKHLDLVEKCRISRIILRGSAENATLHIFTDASDYGYACCTFRRCEEEEEVNASQVLAKARVTPVQRPTIPRLELLGAIIGVELLRQYLKL
;
A
#
# COMPACT_ATOMS: atom_id res chain seq x y z
N MET A 1 6.55 -26.77 -2.66
CA MET A 1 7.29 -25.48 -2.63
C MET A 1 7.86 -25.07 -3.99
N GLN A 2 8.57 -25.94 -4.73
CA GLN A 2 9.19 -25.58 -6.02
C GLN A 2 8.21 -25.06 -7.10
N LEU A 3 7.02 -25.64 -7.23
CA LEU A 3 6.05 -25.24 -8.26
C LEU A 3 5.47 -23.83 -8.06
N CYS A 4 5.17 -23.42 -6.82
CA CYS A 4 4.64 -22.09 -6.54
C CYS A 4 5.69 -21.00 -6.76
N TYR A 5 6.94 -21.26 -6.36
CA TYR A 5 8.05 -20.35 -6.62
C TYR A 5 8.29 -20.20 -8.13
N GLN A 6 8.34 -21.31 -8.89
CA GLN A 6 8.50 -21.25 -10.34
C GLN A 6 7.35 -20.51 -11.04
N ARG A 7 6.10 -20.66 -10.56
CA ARG A 7 4.97 -19.86 -11.05
C ARG A 7 5.16 -18.38 -10.73
N TRP A 8 5.53 -18.02 -9.51
CA TRP A 8 5.81 -16.63 -9.13
C TRP A 8 6.93 -16.02 -9.98
N VAL A 9 8.02 -16.76 -10.23
CA VAL A 9 9.13 -16.31 -11.09
C VAL A 9 8.64 -16.02 -12.51
N LYS A 10 7.72 -16.82 -13.05
CA LYS A 10 7.14 -16.57 -14.38
C LYS A 10 6.34 -15.27 -14.45
N HIS A 11 5.85 -14.74 -13.32
CA HIS A 11 5.13 -13.47 -13.25
C HIS A 11 6.04 -12.26 -13.02
N LEU A 12 7.36 -12.45 -12.85
CA LEU A 12 8.29 -11.33 -12.70
C LEU A 12 8.33 -10.43 -13.94
N ASP A 13 7.99 -10.95 -15.11
CA ASP A 13 7.84 -10.15 -16.33
C ASP A 13 6.74 -9.07 -16.21
N LEU A 14 5.72 -9.32 -15.37
CA LEU A 14 4.68 -8.34 -15.07
C LEU A 14 5.21 -7.16 -14.26
N VAL A 15 6.24 -7.37 -13.44
CA VAL A 15 6.88 -6.30 -12.66
C VAL A 15 7.56 -5.30 -13.60
N GLU A 16 8.21 -5.78 -14.66
CA GLU A 16 8.83 -4.92 -15.67
C GLU A 16 7.80 -4.07 -16.40
N LYS A 17 6.60 -4.61 -16.63
CA LYS A 17 5.47 -3.91 -17.26
C LYS A 17 4.73 -2.98 -16.29
N CYS A 18 4.90 -3.16 -14.99
CA CYS A 18 4.28 -2.33 -13.98
C CYS A 18 4.85 -0.90 -14.05
N ARG A 19 3.96 0.07 -14.19
CA ARG A 19 4.29 1.50 -14.17
C ARG A 19 3.45 2.16 -13.10
N ILE A 20 4.11 2.65 -12.07
CA ILE A 20 3.49 3.45 -11.01
C ILE A 20 3.84 4.90 -11.31
N SER A 21 2.82 5.74 -11.51
CA SER A 21 3.02 7.18 -11.67
C SER A 21 3.70 7.74 -10.42
N ARG A 22 4.81 8.47 -10.60
CA ARG A 22 5.54 9.12 -9.51
C ARG A 22 5.03 10.54 -9.20
N ILE A 23 4.08 11.04 -9.98
CA ILE A 23 3.50 12.37 -9.77
C ILE A 23 2.44 12.23 -8.67
N ILE A 24 2.74 12.80 -7.49
CA ILE A 24 1.86 12.72 -6.31
C ILE A 24 0.96 13.96 -6.18
N LEU A 25 1.49 15.12 -6.54
CA LEU A 25 0.85 16.42 -6.37
C LEU A 25 0.06 16.82 -7.64
N ARG A 26 -0.93 16.01 -8.02
CA ARG A 26 -1.92 16.39 -9.04
C ARG A 26 -3.11 17.09 -8.40
N GLY A 27 -3.56 18.19 -8.98
CA GLY A 27 -4.73 18.93 -8.50
C GLY A 27 -4.52 19.76 -7.24
N SER A 28 -5.55 20.54 -6.92
CA SER A 28 -5.55 21.46 -5.78
C SER A 28 -5.35 20.72 -4.45
N ALA A 29 -4.56 21.34 -3.55
CA ALA A 29 -4.37 20.84 -2.19
C ALA A 29 -5.62 21.00 -1.32
N GLU A 30 -6.49 21.96 -1.64
CA GLU A 30 -7.68 22.29 -0.84
C GLU A 30 -8.71 21.14 -0.84
N ASN A 31 -8.82 20.41 -1.95
CA ASN A 31 -9.71 19.26 -2.09
C ASN A 31 -8.98 17.91 -1.99
N ALA A 32 -7.76 17.91 -1.44
CA ALA A 32 -6.96 16.71 -1.31
C ALA A 32 -7.29 15.94 -0.03
N THR A 33 -7.53 14.64 -0.18
CA THR A 33 -7.70 13.70 0.94
C THR A 33 -6.64 12.61 0.86
N LEU A 34 -6.25 12.08 2.02
CA LEU A 34 -5.31 10.98 2.10
C LEU A 34 -6.04 9.72 2.57
N HIS A 35 -5.95 8.66 1.77
CA HIS A 35 -6.62 7.39 2.01
C HIS A 35 -5.56 6.33 2.28
N ILE A 36 -5.71 5.61 3.40
CA ILE A 36 -4.84 4.49 3.76
C ILE A 36 -5.66 3.22 3.66
N PHE A 37 -5.15 2.26 2.89
CA PHE A 37 -5.70 0.92 2.79
C PHE A 37 -4.72 -0.05 3.44
N THR A 38 -5.26 -1.06 4.11
CA THR A 38 -4.49 -2.08 4.81
C THR A 38 -5.05 -3.43 4.45
N ASP A 39 -4.16 -4.41 4.29
CA ASP A 39 -4.54 -5.80 4.04
C ASP A 39 -3.62 -6.74 4.80
N ALA A 40 -4.14 -7.90 5.17
CA ALA A 40 -3.42 -8.90 5.93
C ALA A 40 -3.83 -10.32 5.54
N SER A 41 -2.83 -11.19 5.53
CA SER A 41 -2.96 -12.62 5.24
C SER A 41 -2.07 -13.41 6.19
N ASP A 42 -2.19 -14.73 6.16
CA ASP A 42 -1.29 -15.65 6.87
C ASP A 42 0.18 -15.52 6.43
N TYR A 43 0.45 -15.00 5.23
CA TYR A 43 1.81 -14.82 4.70
C TYR A 43 2.42 -13.43 4.95
N GLY A 44 1.60 -12.40 5.10
CA GLY A 44 2.08 -11.05 5.32
C GLY A 44 0.97 -10.03 5.49
N TYR A 45 1.37 -8.83 5.89
CA TYR A 45 0.49 -7.70 6.15
C TYR A 45 1.12 -6.44 5.56
N ALA A 46 0.28 -5.56 5.03
CA ALA A 46 0.73 -4.39 4.29
C ALA A 46 -0.23 -3.22 4.43
N CYS A 47 0.27 -2.04 4.08
CA CYS A 47 -0.55 -0.87 3.85
C CYS A 47 -0.06 -0.09 2.63
N CYS A 48 -0.97 0.63 2.01
CA CYS A 48 -0.70 1.57 0.94
C CYS A 48 -1.51 2.84 1.15
N THR A 49 -0.93 3.96 0.73
CA THR A 49 -1.53 5.28 0.93
C THR A 49 -1.64 6.01 -0.40
N PHE A 50 -2.80 6.60 -0.63
CA PHE A 50 -3.13 7.35 -1.84
C PHE A 50 -3.56 8.76 -1.47
N ARG A 51 -3.07 9.73 -2.24
CA ARG A 51 -3.63 11.08 -2.26
C ARG A 51 -4.72 11.11 -3.31
N ARG A 52 -5.95 11.38 -2.90
CA ARG A 52 -7.12 11.55 -3.77
C ARG A 52 -7.44 13.03 -3.83
N CYS A 53 -7.54 13.57 -5.04
CA CYS A 53 -7.98 14.93 -5.31
C CYS A 53 -9.22 14.90 -6.17
N GLU A 54 -10.21 15.69 -5.79
CA GLU A 54 -11.43 15.88 -6.55
C GLU A 54 -11.39 17.26 -7.20
N GLU A 55 -11.39 17.24 -8.52
CA GLU A 55 -11.53 18.42 -9.39
C GLU A 55 -12.92 18.38 -10.04
N GLU A 56 -13.35 19.47 -10.67
CA GLU A 56 -14.73 19.66 -11.15
C GLU A 56 -15.24 18.51 -12.04
N GLU A 57 -14.36 17.88 -12.83
CA GLU A 57 -14.73 16.80 -13.76
C GLU A 57 -13.93 15.50 -13.58
N GLU A 58 -12.93 15.47 -12.69
CA GLU A 58 -12.04 14.31 -12.54
C GLU A 58 -11.62 14.06 -11.09
N VAL A 59 -11.58 12.78 -10.71
CA VAL A 59 -10.96 12.33 -9.46
C VAL A 59 -9.58 11.74 -9.76
N ASN A 60 -8.54 12.44 -9.31
CA ASN A 60 -7.16 12.00 -9.46
C ASN A 60 -6.69 11.29 -8.19
N ALA A 61 -6.25 10.03 -8.32
CA ALA A 61 -5.66 9.27 -7.22
C ALA A 61 -4.19 8.94 -7.52
N SER A 62 -3.28 9.34 -6.63
CA SER A 62 -1.84 9.11 -6.77
C SER A 62 -1.30 8.34 -5.57
N GLN A 63 -0.57 7.25 -5.82
CA GLN A 63 0.07 6.48 -4.76
C GLN A 63 1.20 7.31 -4.14
N VAL A 64 1.17 7.47 -2.82
CA VAL A 64 2.16 8.23 -2.07
C VAL A 64 3.26 7.31 -1.56
N LEU A 65 2.85 6.22 -0.90
CA LEU A 65 3.73 5.31 -0.19
C LEU A 65 3.05 3.97 0.03
N ALA A 66 3.85 2.92 0.21
CA ALA A 66 3.37 1.60 0.61
C ALA A 66 4.44 0.87 1.41
N LYS A 67 4.02 0.00 2.32
CA LYS A 67 4.91 -0.81 3.15
C LYS A 67 4.27 -2.16 3.42
N ALA A 68 5.04 -3.22 3.23
CA ALA A 68 4.63 -4.59 3.51
C ALA A 68 5.63 -5.27 4.46
N ARG A 69 5.15 -6.23 5.24
CA ARG A 69 5.96 -7.09 6.11
C ARG A 69 5.48 -8.54 6.01
N VAL A 70 6.41 -9.48 6.12
CA VAL A 70 6.10 -10.91 6.20
C VAL A 70 5.56 -11.24 7.59
N THR A 71 4.63 -12.18 7.68
CA THR A 71 4.05 -12.64 8.94
C THR A 71 5.14 -13.19 9.88
N PRO A 72 5.14 -12.82 11.18
CA PRO A 72 6.10 -13.36 12.14
C PRO A 72 6.02 -14.87 12.27
N VAL A 73 7.15 -15.50 12.63
CA VAL A 73 7.24 -16.96 12.79
C VAL A 73 6.26 -17.50 13.84
N GLN A 74 5.91 -16.68 14.84
CA GLN A 74 4.92 -17.02 15.88
C GLN A 74 3.47 -17.13 15.35
N ARG A 75 3.22 -16.81 14.07
CA ARG A 75 1.91 -16.89 13.39
C ARG A 75 0.76 -16.30 14.23
N PRO A 76 0.78 -14.97 14.48
CA PRO A 76 -0.36 -14.30 15.08
C PRO A 76 -1.64 -14.52 14.27
N THR A 77 -2.79 -14.33 14.91
CA THR A 77 -4.10 -14.44 14.25
C THR A 77 -4.27 -13.37 13.16
N ILE A 78 -5.11 -13.65 12.16
CA ILE A 78 -5.42 -12.68 11.08
C ILE A 78 -5.88 -11.33 11.64
N PRO A 79 -6.81 -11.23 12.62
CA PRO A 79 -7.18 -9.93 13.20
C PRO A 79 -6.01 -9.16 13.83
N ARG A 80 -5.03 -9.87 14.41
CA ARG A 80 -3.83 -9.22 14.94
C ARG A 80 -2.92 -8.72 13.81
N LEU A 81 -2.84 -9.43 12.70
CA LEU A 81 -2.10 -8.99 11.51
C LEU A 81 -2.77 -7.78 10.84
N GLU A 82 -4.10 -7.75 10.76
CA GLU A 82 -4.86 -6.58 10.29
C GLU A 82 -4.53 -5.35 11.14
N LEU A 83 -4.55 -5.50 12.47
CA LEU A 83 -4.18 -4.44 13.40
C LEU A 83 -2.72 -3.97 13.19
N LEU A 84 -1.79 -4.89 12.96
CA LEU A 84 -0.40 -4.55 12.66
C LEU A 84 -0.28 -3.80 11.32
N GLY A 85 -1.06 -4.17 10.30
CA GLY A 85 -1.16 -3.43 9.04
C GLY A 85 -1.64 -1.99 9.25
N ALA A 86 -2.68 -1.81 10.07
CA ALA A 86 -3.17 -0.49 10.47
C ALA A 86 -2.12 0.34 11.21
N ILE A 87 -1.37 -0.27 12.13
CA ILE A 87 -0.27 0.41 12.85
C ILE A 87 0.78 0.91 11.86
N ILE A 88 1.20 0.09 10.90
CA ILE A 88 2.15 0.53 9.87
C ILE A 88 1.59 1.72 9.08
N GLY A 89 0.29 1.68 8.73
CA GLY A 89 -0.39 2.80 8.07
C GLY A 89 -0.27 4.11 8.85
N VAL A 90 -0.54 4.07 10.16
CA VAL A 90 -0.43 5.24 11.04
C VAL A 90 1.03 5.70 11.21
N GLU A 91 1.98 4.77 11.34
CA GLU A 91 3.41 5.10 11.42
C GLU A 91 3.89 5.86 10.17
N LEU A 92 3.48 5.40 8.99
CA LEU A 92 3.81 6.07 7.74
C LEU A 92 3.16 7.46 7.65
N LEU A 93 1.92 7.60 8.09
CA LEU A 93 1.24 8.89 8.12
C LEU A 93 2.05 9.92 8.94
N ARG A 94 2.46 9.55 10.16
CA ARG A 94 3.26 10.41 11.05
C ARG A 94 4.59 10.79 10.42
N GLN A 95 5.30 9.83 9.84
CA GLN A 95 6.61 10.07 9.24
C GLN A 95 6.56 11.05 8.06
N TYR A 96 5.53 10.95 7.21
CA TYR A 96 5.47 11.68 5.94
C TYR A 96 4.65 12.97 6.00
N LEU A 97 3.64 13.07 6.86
CA LEU A 97 2.85 14.29 7.03
C LEU A 97 3.35 15.22 8.15
N LYS A 98 4.39 14.83 8.91
CA LYS A 98 4.84 15.56 10.11
C LYS A 98 3.70 15.88 11.08
N LEU A 99 2.75 14.94 11.22
CA LEU A 99 1.70 14.96 12.25
C LEU A 99 2.24 14.40 13.57
#